data_AF-A0A1F6N3K4-F1
#
_entry.id   AF-A0A1F6N3K4-F1
#
_cell.length_a   1.000
_cell.length_b   1.000
_cell.length_c   1.000
_cell.angle_alpha   90.00
_cell.angle_beta   90.00
_cell.angle_gamma   90.00
#
_symmetry.space_group_name_H-M   'P 1'
#
loop_
_entity.id
_entity.type
_entity.pdbx_description
1 polymer ?
#
loop_
_entity_poly.entity_id
_entity_poly.type
_entity_poly.pdbx_seq_one_letter_code
_entity_poly.pdbx_strand_id
1 'polypeptide(L)'
;MHPKSYQNLFLYASDEISVRASNRLAGAGIKYVGDLASLTEKQILNKKMRIGRRVVTECRDLLAELGLSFGSLPLEVWQQIRPK
;
A
#
# COMPACT_ATOMS: atom_id res chain seq x y z
N MET A 1 -22.72 1.02 1.53
CA MET A 1 -21.26 1.22 1.70
C MET A 1 -20.60 0.00 1.07
N HIS A 2 -20.31 0.08 -0.24
CA HIS A 2 -19.90 -1.11 -0.99
C HIS A 2 -18.47 -1.53 -0.61
N PRO A 3 -18.21 -2.82 -0.31
CA PRO A 3 -16.86 -3.33 -0.23
C PRO A 3 -16.22 -3.14 -1.60
N LYS A 4 -15.16 -2.32 -1.64
CA LYS A 4 -14.45 -1.99 -2.86
C LYS A 4 -13.85 -3.27 -3.46
N SER A 5 -14.05 -3.43 -4.76
CA SER A 5 -13.67 -4.61 -5.51
C SER A 5 -12.18 -4.93 -5.27
N TYR A 6 -11.90 -6.17 -4.89
CA TYR A 6 -10.53 -6.69 -4.71
C TYR A 6 -9.63 -6.52 -5.97
N GLN A 7 -10.21 -6.12 -7.09
CA GLN A 7 -9.52 -5.74 -8.32
C GLN A 7 -8.46 -4.66 -8.09
N ASN A 8 -8.74 -3.67 -7.24
CA ASN A 8 -7.82 -2.55 -7.00
C ASN A 8 -6.54 -2.96 -6.27
N LEU A 9 -6.51 -4.14 -5.64
CA LEU A 9 -5.34 -4.64 -4.93
C LEU A 9 -4.16 -4.96 -5.87
N PHE A 10 -4.46 -5.29 -7.12
CA PHE A 10 -3.46 -5.70 -8.11
C PHE A 10 -2.87 -4.52 -8.91
N LEU A 11 -3.32 -3.30 -8.63
CA LEU A 11 -2.76 -2.09 -9.26
C LEU A 11 -1.33 -1.84 -8.76
N TYR A 12 -0.46 -1.38 -9.65
CA TYR A 12 0.89 -0.98 -9.28
C TYR A 12 0.85 0.33 -8.51
N ALA A 13 1.35 0.30 -7.27
CA ALA A 13 1.41 1.50 -6.45
C ALA A 13 2.34 2.57 -7.05
N SER A 14 3.31 2.17 -7.89
CA SER A 14 4.24 3.07 -8.58
C SER A 14 3.58 4.03 -9.56
N ASP A 15 2.45 3.64 -10.14
CA ASP A 15 1.82 4.35 -11.25
C ASP A 15 0.90 5.48 -10.73
N GLU A 16 0.45 5.34 -9.49
CA GLU A 16 -0.51 6.24 -8.84
C GLU A 16 0.17 7.27 -7.90
N ILE A 17 1.48 7.18 -7.69
CA ILE A 17 2.21 8.06 -6.75
C ILE A 17 3.42 8.74 -7.41
N SER A 18 3.96 9.74 -6.72
CA SER A 18 5.15 10.45 -7.21
C SER A 18 6.36 9.51 -7.40
N VAL A 19 7.20 9.79 -8.41
CA VAL A 19 8.43 9.00 -8.70
C VAL A 19 9.32 8.81 -7.46
N ARG A 20 9.38 9.80 -6.56
CA ARG A 20 10.13 9.72 -5.31
C ARG A 20 9.50 8.75 -4.31
N ALA A 21 8.18 8.75 -4.20
CA ALA A 21 7.42 7.81 -3.37
C ALA A 21 7.56 6.39 -3.91
N SER A 22 7.44 6.20 -5.23
CA SER A 22 7.66 4.92 -5.92
C SER A 22 9.03 4.31 -5.60
N ASN A 23 10.10 5.13 -5.67
CA ASN A 23 11.44 4.67 -5.30
C ASN A 23 11.58 4.25 -3.82
N ARG A 24 10.80 4.84 -2.90
CA ARG A 24 10.79 4.43 -1.48
C ARG A 24 10.00 3.14 -1.28
N LEU A 25 8.88 2.98 -1.96
CA LEU A 25 8.07 1.77 -1.93
C LEU A 25 8.84 0.57 -2.51
N ALA A 26 9.51 0.77 -3.64
CA ALA A 26 10.35 -0.26 -4.26
C ALA A 26 11.47 -0.73 -3.31
N GLY A 27 12.14 0.20 -2.62
CA GLY A 27 13.15 -0.14 -1.60
C GLY A 27 12.59 -0.89 -0.39
N ALA A 28 11.29 -0.75 -0.11
CA ALA A 28 10.57 -1.50 0.91
C ALA A 28 9.95 -2.82 0.40
N GLY A 29 10.12 -3.14 -0.89
CA GLY A 29 9.54 -4.33 -1.53
C GLY A 29 8.03 -4.21 -1.78
N ILE A 30 7.49 -3.01 -1.78
CA ILE A 30 6.07 -2.71 -2.02
C ILE A 30 5.91 -2.43 -3.52
N LYS A 31 5.12 -3.25 -4.20
CA LYS A 31 4.86 -3.11 -5.65
C LYS A 31 3.40 -2.78 -5.94
N TYR A 32 2.49 -3.38 -5.18
CA TYR A 32 1.07 -3.30 -5.43
C TYR A 32 0.33 -2.51 -4.35
N VAL A 33 -0.86 -2.01 -4.68
CA VAL A 33 -1.78 -1.42 -3.70
C VAL A 33 -2.14 -2.43 -2.60
N GLY A 34 -2.25 -3.72 -2.92
CA GLY A 34 -2.46 -4.77 -1.93
C GLY A 34 -1.32 -4.90 -0.92
N ASP A 35 -0.08 -4.65 -1.33
CA ASP A 35 1.05 -4.59 -0.40
C ASP A 35 0.82 -3.45 0.60
N LEU A 36 0.42 -2.26 0.14
CA LEU A 36 0.10 -1.11 1.00
C LEU A 36 -1.09 -1.37 1.94
N ALA A 37 -2.19 -1.92 1.41
CA ALA A 37 -3.39 -2.23 2.19
C ALA A 37 -3.13 -3.29 3.28
N SER A 38 -2.15 -4.17 3.05
CA SER A 38 -1.72 -5.18 4.03
C SER A 38 -0.82 -4.63 5.14
N LEU A 39 -0.25 -3.45 4.96
CA LEU A 39 0.62 -2.82 5.94
C LEU A 39 -0.19 -2.09 7.02
N THR A 40 0.21 -2.32 8.26
CA THR A 40 -0.33 -1.59 9.41
C THR A 40 0.43 -0.27 9.63
N GLU A 41 -0.21 0.71 10.27
CA GLU A 41 0.45 1.97 10.64
C GLU A 41 1.73 1.73 11.47
N LYS A 42 1.73 0.71 12.34
CA LYS A 42 2.90 0.32 13.14
C LYS A 42 4.07 -0.14 12.28
N GLN A 43 3.82 -0.85 11.17
CA GLN A 43 4.86 -1.29 10.25
C GLN A 43 5.42 -0.13 9.43
N ILE A 44 4.56 0.79 9.00
CA ILE A 44 4.95 2.01 8.26
C ILE A 44 5.86 2.90 9.11
N LEU A 45 5.52 3.03 10.40
CA LEU A 45 6.29 3.80 11.39
C LEU A 45 7.55 3.08 11.88
N ASN A 46 7.75 1.81 11.54
CA ASN A 46 8.95 1.07 11.93
C ASN A 46 10.19 1.66 11.25
N LYS A 47 11.32 1.69 11.97
CA LYS A 47 12.64 2.12 11.47
C LYS A 47 13.07 1.43 10.17
N LYS A 48 12.55 0.22 9.90
CA LYS A 48 12.82 -0.52 8.66
C LYS A 48 12.13 0.09 7.43
N MET A 49 10.96 0.73 7.60
CA MET A 49 10.24 1.35 6.50
C MET A 49 10.58 2.83 6.31
N ARG A 50 10.83 3.61 7.39
CA ARG A 50 11.27 5.03 7.35
C ARG A 50 10.65 5.84 6.19
N ILE A 51 9.36 5.62 5.92
CA ILE A 51 8.62 6.32 4.88
C ILE A 51 8.36 7.72 5.44
N GLY A 52 8.81 8.76 4.73
CA GLY A 52 8.62 10.15 5.17
C GLY A 52 7.12 10.49 5.26
N ARG A 53 6.74 11.40 6.17
CA ARG A 53 5.34 11.81 6.40
C ARG A 53 4.57 12.11 5.10
N ARG A 54 5.22 12.82 4.17
CA ARG A 54 4.66 13.14 2.85
C ARG A 54 4.25 11.89 2.05
N VAL A 55 5.12 10.88 2.01
CA VAL A 55 4.85 9.63 1.27
C VAL A 55 3.77 8.81 1.99
N VAL A 56 3.71 8.86 3.33
CA VAL A 56 2.61 8.23 4.09
C VAL A 56 1.26 8.88 3.76
N THR A 57 1.22 10.21 3.63
CA THR A 57 0.01 10.91 3.19
C THR A 57 -0.39 10.49 1.78
N GLU A 58 0.54 10.50 0.81
CA GLU A 58 0.28 10.05 -0.57
C GLU A 58 -0.28 8.61 -0.60
N CYS A 59 0.30 7.68 0.18
CA CYS A 59 -0.19 6.30 0.26
C CYS A 59 -1.59 6.22 0.92
N ARG A 60 -1.88 7.06 1.92
CA ARG A 60 -3.19 7.11 2.56
C ARG A 60 -4.25 7.62 1.61
N ASP A 61 -3.94 8.68 0.86
CA ASP A 61 -4.85 9.30 -0.10
C ASP A 61 -5.17 8.31 -1.24
N LEU A 62 -4.15 7.64 -1.79
CA LEU A 62 -4.32 6.55 -2.76
C LEU A 62 -5.24 5.44 -2.23
N LEU A 63 -4.96 4.95 -1.01
CA LEU A 63 -5.81 3.94 -0.41
C LEU A 63 -7.24 4.45 -0.20
N ALA A 64 -7.44 5.71 0.21
CA ALA A 64 -8.76 6.28 0.42
C ALA A 64 -9.57 6.44 -0.89
N GLU A 65 -8.92 6.85 -1.99
CA GLU A 65 -9.53 6.89 -3.32
C GLU A 65 -10.02 5.50 -3.75
N LEU A 66 -9.19 4.49 -3.50
CA LEU A 66 -9.52 3.07 -3.69
C LEU A 66 -10.35 2.49 -2.54
N GLY A 67 -10.62 3.30 -1.50
CA GLY A 67 -11.39 3.10 -0.25
C GLY A 67 -11.03 1.85 0.51
N LEU A 68 -9.74 1.64 0.50
CA LEU A 68 -8.99 0.81 1.38
C LEU A 68 -8.40 1.71 2.48
N SER A 69 -7.82 1.07 3.47
CA SER A 69 -7.03 1.72 4.50
C SER A 69 -5.85 0.83 4.88
N PHE A 70 -4.88 1.40 5.59
CA PHE A 70 -3.76 0.61 6.13
C PHE A 70 -4.29 -0.48 7.07
N GLY A 71 -3.86 -1.72 6.83
CA GLY A 71 -4.29 -2.89 7.59
C GLY A 71 -5.71 -3.36 7.28
N SER A 72 -6.37 -2.80 6.26
CA SER A 72 -7.70 -3.29 5.83
C SER A 72 -7.65 -4.68 5.20
N LEU A 73 -6.49 -5.08 4.67
CA LEU A 73 -6.27 -6.39 4.08
C LEU A 73 -5.39 -7.24 5.00
N PRO A 74 -5.84 -8.41 5.48
CA PRO A 74 -4.97 -9.30 6.23
C PRO A 74 -3.77 -9.71 5.38
N LEU A 75 -2.56 -9.65 5.96
CA LEU A 75 -1.34 -9.97 5.24
C LEU A 75 -1.37 -11.41 4.72
N GLU A 76 -1.92 -12.34 5.50
CA GLU A 76 -2.05 -13.75 5.13
C GLU A 76 -2.89 -13.92 3.85
N VAL A 77 -3.98 -13.15 3.73
CA VAL A 77 -4.84 -13.16 2.54
C VAL A 77 -4.07 -12.61 1.34
N TRP A 78 -3.38 -11.48 1.53
CA TRP A 78 -2.60 -10.88 0.44
C TRP A 78 -1.48 -11.81 -0.05
N GLN A 79 -0.78 -12.49 0.86
CA GLN A 79 0.27 -13.44 0.51
C GLN A 79 -0.24 -14.61 -0.36
N GLN A 80 -1.51 -15.00 -0.23
CA GLN A 80 -2.13 -16.08 -1.01
C GLN A 80 -2.52 -15.65 -2.41
N ILE A 81 -3.00 -14.41 -2.58
CA ILE A 81 -3.56 -13.93 -3.85
C ILE A 81 -2.60 -13.07 -4.65
N ARG A 82 -1.52 -12.54 -4.04
CA ARG A 82 -0.60 -11.62 -4.71
C ARG A 82 0.09 -12.29 -5.92
N PRO A 83 0.34 -11.54 -7.00
CA PRO A 83 1.16 -12.03 -8.11
C PRO A 83 2.59 -12.33 -7.64
N LYS A 84 3.19 -13.41 -8.14
CA LYS A 84 4.59 -13.76 -7.87
C LYS A 84 5.56 -12.86 -8.63
#